data_AF-A0A7L4KT17-F1
#
_entry.id   AF-A0A7L4KT17-F1
#
_cell.length_a   1.000
_cell.length_b   1.000
_cell.length_c   1.000
_cell.angle_alpha   90.00
_cell.angle_beta   90.00
_cell.angle_gamma   90.00
#
_symmetry.space_group_name_H-M   'P 1'
#
loop_
_entity.id
_entity.type
_entity.pdbx_description
1 polymer ?
#
loop_
_entity_poly.entity_id
_entity_poly.type
_entity_poly.pdbx_seq_one_letter_code
_entity_poly.pdbx_strand_id
1 'polypeptide(L)' 'MSVQAPKVPDTFAQVKLSHQFYHQNVPALIRMFKLPRDQSRAIVATCPNCQSYQVPSLGTGLNPRGLGSCEIWQKDVT' A
#
# COMPACT_ATOMS: atom_id res chain seq x y z
N MET A 1 -11.91 -13.37 44.71
CA MET A 1 -10.78 -13.33 43.76
C MET A 1 -11.37 -13.06 42.39
N SER A 2 -11.33 -11.81 41.92
CA SER A 2 -11.93 -11.43 40.64
C SER A 2 -10.98 -11.84 39.52
N VAL A 3 -11.44 -12.75 38.66
CA VAL A 3 -10.70 -13.19 37.48
C VAL A 3 -10.68 -12.03 36.49
N GLN A 4 -9.53 -11.37 36.35
CA GLN A 4 -9.32 -10.35 35.33
C GLN A 4 -9.26 -11.07 33.97
N ALA A 5 -10.27 -10.85 33.13
CA ALA A 5 -10.21 -11.28 31.73
C ALA A 5 -8.97 -10.65 31.05
N PRO A 6 -8.18 -11.42 30.27
CA PRO A 6 -7.01 -10.87 29.59
C PRO A 6 -7.47 -9.73 28.68
N LYS A 7 -6.86 -8.55 28.85
CA LYS A 7 -7.12 -7.40 27.98
C LYS A 7 -6.76 -7.84 26.56
N VAL A 8 -7.74 -7.93 25.68
CA VAL A 8 -7.52 -8.25 24.26
C VAL A 8 -6.39 -7.33 23.77
N PRO A 9 -5.28 -7.87 23.24
CA PRO A 9 -4.20 -7.02 22.74
C PRO A 9 -4.77 -6.12 21.65
N ASP A 10 -4.44 -4.83 21.68
CA ASP A 10 -4.90 -3.85 20.69
C ASP A 10 -4.56 -4.38 19.29
N THR A 11 -5.59 -4.81 18.55
CA THR A 11 -5.46 -5.43 17.23
C THR A 11 -4.65 -4.53 16.30
N PHE A 12 -4.78 -3.21 16.45
CA PHE A 12 -4.06 -2.25 15.62
C PHE A 12 -2.55 -2.22 15.93
N ALA A 13 -2.17 -2.31 17.21
CA ALA A 13 -0.77 -2.43 17.62
C ALA A 13 -0.15 -3.74 17.11
N GLN A 14 -0.89 -4.86 17.18
CA GLN A 14 -0.43 -6.14 16.67
C GLN A 14 -0.22 -6.12 15.15
N VAL A 15 -1.12 -5.48 14.41
CA VAL A 15 -0.99 -5.33 12.95
C VAL A 15 0.24 -4.52 12.59
N LYS A 16 0.47 -3.39 13.27
CA LYS A 16 1.66 -2.55 13.02
C LYS A 16 2.95 -3.34 13.22
N LEU A 17 3.06 -4.10 14.31
CA LEU A 17 4.23 -4.96 14.57
C LEU A 17 4.38 -6.05 13.51
N SER A 18 3.29 -6.74 13.16
CA SER A 18 3.33 -7.79 12.13
C SER A 18 3.72 -7.23 10.76
N HIS A 19 3.14 -6.09 10.37
CA HIS A 19 3.45 -5.43 9.11
C HIS A 19 4.88 -4.90 9.08
N GLN A 20 5.41 -4.36 10.19
CA GLN A 20 6.80 -3.91 10.27
C GLN A 20 7.79 -5.06 10.06
N PHE A 21 7.46 -6.27 10.53
CA PHE A 21 8.34 -7.44 10.41
C PHE A 21 8.21 -8.15 9.06
N TYR A 22 6.98 -8.33 8.56
CA TYR A 22 6.70 -9.16 7.38
C TYR A 22 6.35 -8.36 6.11
N HIS A 23 6.11 -7.05 6.22
CA HIS A 23 5.67 -6.19 5.11
C HIS A 23 4.47 -6.76 4.31
N GLN A 24 3.53 -7.38 5.02
CA GLN A 24 2.33 -7.98 4.45
C GLN A 24 1.49 -6.96 3.66
N ASN A 25 0.94 -7.37 2.51
CA ASN A 25 0.09 -6.52 1.67
C ASN A 25 -1.33 -6.31 2.26
N VAL A 26 -2.08 -5.35 1.71
CA VAL A 26 -3.44 -4.99 2.17
C VAL A 26 -4.38 -6.21 2.26
N PRO A 27 -4.49 -7.10 1.24
CA PRO A 27 -5.34 -8.29 1.35
C PRO A 27 -4.94 -9.27 2.46
N ALA A 28 -3.67 -9.37 2.81
CA ALA A 28 -3.20 -10.22 3.91
C ALA A 28 -3.64 -9.64 5.27
N LEU A 29 -3.48 -8.32 5.46
CA LEU A 29 -3.90 -7.63 6.69
C LEU A 29 -5.41 -7.76 6.94
N ILE A 30 -6.23 -7.61 5.89
CA ILE A 30 -7.70 -7.79 5.97
C ILE A 30 -8.05 -9.22 6.40
N ARG A 31 -7.39 -10.24 5.83
CA ARG A 31 -7.71 -11.65 6.11
C ARG A 31 -7.28 -12.07 7.51
N MET A 32 -6.08 -11.69 7.93
CA MET A 32 -5.46 -12.09 9.19
C MET A 32 -6.06 -11.37 10.40
N PHE A 33 -6.27 -10.06 10.28
CA PHE A 33 -6.63 -9.22 11.42
C PHE A 33 -8.03 -8.60 11.30
N LYS A 34 -8.77 -8.94 10.23
CA LYS A 34 -10.14 -8.46 9.98
C LYS A 34 -10.26 -6.93 9.95
N LEU A 35 -9.20 -6.21 9.55
CA LEU A 35 -9.29 -4.75 9.43
C LEU A 35 -10.14 -4.33 8.24
N PRO A 36 -10.81 -3.17 8.35
CA PRO A 36 -11.31 -2.43 7.21
C PRO A 36 -10.22 -2.19 6.17
N ARG A 37 -10.63 -2.19 4.90
CA ARG A 37 -9.72 -1.99 3.77
C ARG A 37 -8.97 -0.67 3.84
N ASP A 38 -9.64 0.40 4.26
CA ASP A 38 -9.04 1.73 4.34
C ASP A 38 -7.96 1.82 5.42
N GLN A 39 -8.19 1.18 6.57
CA GLN A 39 -7.18 1.09 7.62
C GLN A 39 -5.98 0.25 7.17
N SER A 40 -6.22 -0.89 6.51
CA SER A 40 -5.15 -1.72 5.95
C SER A 40 -4.33 -0.96 4.91
N ARG A 41 -4.98 -0.15 4.06
CA ARG A 41 -4.31 0.73 3.10
C ARG A 41 -3.46 1.79 3.79
N ALA A 42 -3.98 2.44 4.82
CA ALA A 42 -3.23 3.44 5.57
C ALA A 42 -1.95 2.85 6.17
N ILE A 43 -2.03 1.66 6.77
CA ILE A 43 -0.85 0.98 7.36
C ILE A 43 0.24 0.76 6.32
N VAL A 44 -0.11 0.19 5.16
CA VAL A 44 0.84 -0.06 4.07
C VAL A 44 1.38 1.24 3.48
N ALA A 45 0.54 2.28 3.35
CA ALA A 45 0.95 3.59 2.83
C ALA A 45 1.90 4.34 3.77
N THR A 46 1.75 4.16 5.09
CA THR A 46 2.64 4.77 6.08
C THR A 46 3.97 4.03 6.28
N CYS A 47 4.15 2.85 5.68
CA CYS A 47 5.37 2.07 5.82
C CYS A 47 6.45 2.59 4.84
N PRO A 48 7.59 3.13 5.32
CA PRO A 48 8.62 3.70 4.45
C PRO A 48 9.22 2.67 3.48
N ASN A 49 9.42 1.44 3.95
CA ASN A 49 9.96 0.35 3.14
C ASN A 49 8.98 -0.05 2.03
N CYS A 50 7.69 -0.15 2.34
CA CYS A 50 6.69 -0.43 1.31
C CYS A 50 6.54 0.74 0.33
N GLN A 51 6.68 1.99 0.79
CA GLN A 51 6.57 3.17 -0.06
C GLN A 51 7.69 3.24 -1.11
N SER A 52 8.93 2.82 -0.80
CA SER A 52 10.00 2.76 -1.81
C SER A 52 9.74 1.76 -2.94
N TYR A 53 8.93 0.73 -2.69
CA TYR A 53 8.53 -0.24 -3.70
C TYR A 53 7.16 0.06 -4.33
N GLN A 54 6.47 1.11 -3.88
CA GLN A 54 5.24 1.53 -4.54
C GLN A 54 5.62 2.12 -5.89
N VAL A 55 5.09 1.51 -6.94
CA VAL A 55 5.15 2.09 -8.28
C VAL A 55 4.51 3.47 -8.17
N PRO A 56 5.24 4.56 -8.52
CA PRO A 56 4.65 5.87 -8.58
C PRO A 56 3.39 5.76 -9.44
N SER A 57 2.26 6.32 -8.98
CA SER A 57 1.15 6.52 -9.89
C SER A 57 1.73 7.30 -11.06
N LEU A 58 1.80 6.69 -12.26
CA LEU A 58 2.28 7.35 -13.46
C LEU A 58 1.45 8.63 -13.59
N GLY A 59 2.00 9.74 -13.15
CA GLY A 59 1.32 11.03 -13.14
C GLY A 59 1.27 11.45 -14.58
N THR A 60 0.17 11.12 -15.27
CA THR A 60 -0.16 11.48 -16.65
C THR A 60 1.08 11.75 -17.52
N GLY A 61 1.99 10.78 -17.56
CA GLY A 61 3.08 10.74 -18.53
C GLY A 61 2.53 10.14 -19.80
N LEU A 62 1.48 10.74 -20.35
CA LEU A 62 0.99 10.37 -21.67
C LEU A 62 2.06 10.83 -22.65
N ASN A 63 2.46 9.91 -23.53
CA ASN A 63 3.26 10.21 -24.70
C ASN A 63 2.81 11.57 -25.27
N PRO A 64 3.67 12.59 -25.28
CA PRO A 64 3.26 13.92 -25.69
C PRO A 64 2.72 13.81 -27.11
N ARG A 65 1.43 14.05 -27.29
CA ARG A 65 0.85 14.15 -28.62
C ARG A 65 1.21 15.54 -29.11
N GLY A 66 1.88 15.62 -30.25
CA GLY A 66 2.05 16.89 -30.95
C GLY A 66 0.70 17.56 -31.18
N LEU A 67 0.67 18.89 -31.17
CA LEU A 67 -0.53 19.66 -31.50
C LEU A 67 -0.81 19.63 -33.02
N GLY A 68 0.24 19.42 -33.82
CA GLY A 68 0.22 19.26 -35.26
C GLY A 68 0.54 17.84 -35.75
N SER A 69 0.22 17.57 -37.02
CA SER A 69 0.61 16.33 -37.70
C SER A 69 2.14 16.19 -37.71
N CYS A 70 2.65 15.02 -37.33
CA CYS A 70 4.08 14.66 -37.38
C CYS A 70 5.02 15.45 -36.45
N GLU A 71 4.52 16.21 -35.46
CA GLU A 71 5.37 16.97 -34.53
C GLU A 71 6.11 16.09 -33.52
N ILE A 72 5.47 14.99 -33.07
CA ILE A 72 6.06 14.07 -32.10
C ILE A 72 5.83 12.64 -32.58
N TRP A 73 6.92 11.91 -32.80
CA TRP A 73 6.91 10.50 -33.14
C TRP A 73 7.53 9.71 -32.00
N GLN A 74 6.73 8.87 -31.34
CA GLN A 74 7.28 7.89 -30.40
C GLN A 74 7.76 6.68 -31.20
N LYS A 75 9.03 6.32 -31.00
CA LYS A 75 9.63 5.10 -31.54
C LYS A 75 10.14 4.28 -30.37
N ASP A 76 9.38 3.26 -29.99
CA ASP A 76 9.85 2.24 -29.05
C ASP A 76 10.53 1.12 -29.84
N VAL A 77 11.62 0.56 -29.30
CA VAL A 77 12.30 -0.62 -29.83
C VAL A 77 12.08 -1.76 -28.84
N THR A 78 11.57 -2.89 -29.33
CA THR A 78 11.35 -4.11 -28.55
C THR A 78 12.64 -4.91 -28.37
#